data_AF-A0A1H0HJ83-F1
#
_entry.id   AF-A0A1H0HJ83-F1
#
_cell.length_a   1.000
_cell.length_b   1.000
_cell.length_c   1.000
_cell.angle_alpha   90.00
_cell.angle_beta   90.00
_cell.angle_gamma   90.00
#
_symmetry.space_group_name_H-M   'P 1'
#
loop_
_entity.id
_entity.type
_entity.pdbx_description
1 polymer ?
#
loop_
_entity_poly.entity_id
_entity_poly.type
_entity_poly.pdbx_seq_one_letter_code
_entity_poly.pdbx_strand_id
1 'polypeptide(L)'
;MRWFAFFLGVFYVDFLFHSSGAKAFGFEAETLPERLWALFFVLVMTLAFYYITLRFFPPSFFHGVIFASGFFASFDVVVIHWVFQLHRLTDGPEANIIEPVLVVIGIIMMFYALKKENKLNADK
;
A
#
# COMPACT_ATOMS: atom_id res chain seq x y z
N MET A 1 19.26 15.40 36.66
CA MET A 1 19.59 14.86 35.33
C MET A 1 18.46 14.07 34.66
N ARG A 2 17.89 13.02 35.29
CA ARG A 2 16.94 12.10 34.62
C ARG A 2 15.68 12.78 34.08
N TRP A 3 15.06 13.65 34.87
CA TRP A 3 13.88 14.41 34.46
C TRP A 3 14.17 15.40 33.34
N PHE A 4 15.32 16.07 33.39
CA PHE A 4 15.76 16.98 32.33
C PHE A 4 15.95 16.23 31.01
N ALA A 5 16.62 15.07 31.02
CA ALA A 5 16.77 14.22 29.84
C ALA A 5 15.43 13.69 29.31
N PHE A 6 14.49 13.35 30.21
CA PHE A 6 13.14 12.93 29.85
C PHE A 6 12.38 14.05 29.12
N PHE A 7 12.31 15.25 29.69
CA PHE A 7 11.63 16.37 29.05
C PHE A 7 12.32 16.80 27.76
N LEU A 8 13.65 16.80 27.71
CA LEU A 8 14.40 17.11 26.50
C LEU A 8 14.14 16.09 25.39
N GLY A 9 14.02 14.79 25.73
CA GLY A 9 13.60 13.76 24.80
C GLY A 9 12.16 13.93 24.31
N VAL A 10 11.21 14.24 25.20
CA VAL A 10 9.81 14.51 24.84
C VAL A 10 9.69 15.69 23.89
N PHE A 11 10.32 16.83 24.21
CA PHE A 11 10.30 18.01 23.34
C PHE A 11 11.06 17.81 22.03
N TYR A 12 12.14 17.01 22.03
CA TYR A 12 12.86 16.68 20.81
C TYR A 12 12.03 15.80 19.88
N VAL A 13 11.34 14.79 20.43
CA VAL A 13 10.43 13.93 19.65
C VAL A 13 9.23 14.73 19.15
N ASP A 14 8.62 15.55 20.01
CA ASP A 14 7.52 16.45 19.63
C ASP A 14 7.95 17.45 18.54
N PHE A 15 9.16 18.02 18.67
CA PHE A 15 9.76 18.84 17.63
C PHE A 15 9.94 18.04 16.35
N LEU A 16 10.49 16.82 16.36
CA LEU A 16 10.65 16.03 15.13
C LEU A 16 9.30 15.73 14.44
N PHE A 17 8.26 15.43 15.20
CA PHE A 17 6.91 15.16 14.67
C PHE A 17 6.19 16.40 14.12
N HIS A 18 6.48 17.59 14.66
CA HIS A 18 5.84 18.85 14.22
C HIS A 18 6.73 19.71 13.30
N SER A 19 8.05 19.52 13.35
CA SER A 19 9.05 20.21 12.51
C SER A 19 9.24 19.49 11.18
N SER A 20 9.17 18.16 11.18
CA SER A 20 8.89 17.43 9.97
C SER A 20 7.37 17.31 9.88
N GLY A 21 6.75 18.28 9.22
CA GLY A 21 5.65 17.90 8.35
C GLY A 21 6.25 16.87 7.40
N ALA A 22 6.18 15.58 7.75
CA ALA A 22 6.58 14.47 6.92
C ALA A 22 5.57 14.40 5.77
N LYS A 23 5.58 15.45 4.96
CA LYS A 23 4.85 15.55 3.72
C LYS A 23 5.63 14.66 2.77
N ALA A 24 4.95 13.71 2.15
CA ALA A 24 5.45 12.99 1.00
C ALA A 24 5.85 14.01 -0.06
N PHE A 25 7.10 14.46 -0.06
CA PHE A 25 7.65 15.45 -0.99
C PHE A 25 6.75 16.68 -1.25
N GLY A 26 5.87 17.11 -0.33
CA GLY A 26 5.05 18.32 -0.47
C GLY A 26 4.14 18.44 -1.72
N PHE A 27 4.03 17.41 -2.56
CA PHE A 27 3.18 17.39 -3.75
C PHE A 27 1.86 16.71 -3.39
N GLU A 28 1.01 17.41 -2.67
CA GLU A 28 -0.39 16.98 -2.54
C GLU A 28 -1.06 17.17 -3.91
N ALA A 29 -1.68 16.10 -4.41
CA ALA A 29 -2.42 16.14 -5.66
C ALA A 29 -3.78 16.78 -5.39
N GLU A 30 -3.89 18.09 -5.64
CA GLU A 30 -5.08 18.87 -5.33
C GLU A 30 -6.14 18.71 -6.41
N THR A 31 -5.71 18.55 -7.66
CA THR A 31 -6.63 18.43 -8.80
C THR A 31 -6.89 16.96 -9.17
N LEU A 32 -8.09 16.68 -9.70
CA LEU A 32 -8.44 15.33 -10.17
C LEU A 32 -7.39 14.76 -11.16
N PRO A 33 -6.89 15.51 -12.17
CA PRO A 33 -5.84 15.02 -13.06
C PRO A 33 -4.56 14.64 -12.31
N GLU A 34 -4.11 15.44 -11.35
CA GLU A 34 -2.92 15.12 -10.55
C GLU A 34 -3.11 13.82 -9.77
N ARG A 35 -4.28 13.61 -9.16
CA ARG A 35 -4.59 12.38 -8.42
C ARG A 35 -4.61 11.16 -9.33
N LEU A 36 -5.23 11.28 -10.51
CA LEU A 36 -5.24 10.21 -11.51
C LEU A 36 -3.84 9.89 -12.04
N TRP A 37 -3.01 10.91 -12.26
CA TRP A 37 -1.61 10.71 -12.66
C TRP A 37 -0.76 10.05 -11.58
N ALA A 38 -0.95 10.44 -10.33
CA ALA A 38 -0.28 9.81 -9.19
C ALA A 38 -0.67 8.32 -9.10
N LEU A 39 -1.96 8.01 -9.19
CA LEU A 39 -2.47 6.63 -9.19
C LEU A 39 -1.94 5.82 -10.37
N PHE A 40 -1.92 6.41 -11.57
CA PHE A 40 -1.38 5.77 -12.76
C PHE A 40 0.13 5.50 -12.62
N PHE A 41 0.89 6.46 -12.08
CA PHE A 41 2.31 6.29 -11.81
C PHE A 41 2.58 5.14 -10.84
N VAL A 42 1.84 5.09 -9.72
CA VAL A 42 1.94 3.99 -8.75
C VAL A 42 1.58 2.65 -9.38
N LEU A 43 0.55 2.61 -10.24
CA LEU A 43 0.19 1.39 -10.98
C LEU A 43 1.36 0.92 -11.88
N VAL A 44 1.95 1.81 -12.66
CA VAL A 44 3.10 1.48 -13.54
C VAL A 44 4.28 0.95 -12.72
N MET A 45 4.61 1.61 -11.60
CA MET A 45 5.69 1.18 -10.72
C MET A 45 5.41 -0.20 -10.09
N THR A 46 4.17 -0.44 -9.69
CA THR A 46 3.73 -1.74 -9.15
C THR A 46 3.86 -2.85 -10.20
N LEU A 47 3.42 -2.60 -11.44
CA LEU A 47 3.55 -3.56 -12.54
C LEU A 47 5.02 -3.82 -12.90
N ALA A 48 5.87 -2.80 -12.90
CA ALA A 48 7.30 -2.96 -13.10
C ALA A 48 7.92 -3.83 -11.99
N PHE A 49 7.52 -3.63 -10.73
CA PHE A 49 7.95 -4.47 -9.62
C PHE A 49 7.47 -5.92 -9.77
N TYR A 50 6.22 -6.15 -10.17
CA TYR A 50 5.74 -7.50 -10.48
C TYR A 50 6.52 -8.16 -11.60
N TYR A 51 6.86 -7.42 -12.65
CA TYR A 51 7.68 -7.92 -13.74
C TYR A 51 9.09 -8.33 -13.26
N ILE A 52 9.74 -7.49 -12.44
CA ILE A 52 11.05 -7.79 -11.86
C ILE A 52 10.98 -9.04 -10.99
N THR A 53 9.99 -9.12 -10.09
CA THR A 53 9.84 -10.26 -9.18
C THR A 53 9.52 -11.55 -9.93
N LEU A 54 8.71 -11.49 -10.97
CA LEU A 54 8.46 -12.62 -11.87
C LEU A 54 9.73 -13.08 -12.61
N ARG A 55 10.57 -12.13 -13.04
CA ARG A 55 11.73 -12.41 -13.90
C ARG A 55 12.93 -12.95 -13.14
N PHE A 56 13.18 -12.43 -11.93
CA PHE A 56 14.45 -12.63 -11.22
C PHE A 56 14.32 -13.48 -9.95
N PHE A 57 13.11 -13.75 -9.46
CA PHE A 57 12.92 -14.51 -8.22
C PHE A 57 12.20 -15.85 -8.46
N PRO A 58 12.28 -16.79 -7.50
CA PRO A 58 11.56 -18.06 -7.61
C PRO A 58 10.04 -17.87 -7.71
N PRO A 59 9.30 -18.80 -8.36
CA PRO A 59 7.84 -18.70 -8.50
C PRO A 59 7.10 -18.51 -7.18
N SER A 60 7.52 -19.22 -6.11
CA SER A 60 6.93 -19.07 -4.78
C SER A 60 7.06 -17.66 -4.21
N PHE A 61 8.17 -16.98 -4.48
CA PHE A 61 8.35 -15.59 -4.07
C PHE A 61 7.38 -14.66 -4.81
N PHE A 62 7.26 -14.83 -6.13
CA PHE A 62 6.32 -14.05 -6.94
C PHE A 62 4.86 -14.27 -6.49
N HIS A 63 4.43 -15.51 -6.24
CA HIS A 63 3.09 -15.77 -5.72
C HIS A 63 2.88 -15.12 -4.35
N GLY A 64 3.89 -15.14 -3.48
CA GLY A 64 3.87 -14.42 -2.20
C GLY A 64 3.66 -12.91 -2.37
N VAL A 65 4.35 -12.28 -3.33
CA VAL A 65 4.19 -10.86 -3.68
C VAL A 65 2.77 -10.57 -4.17
N ILE A 66 2.23 -11.39 -5.07
CA ILE A 66 0.86 -11.23 -5.58
C ILE A 66 -0.17 -11.39 -4.46
N PHE A 67 0.02 -12.37 -3.57
CA PHE A 67 -0.87 -12.57 -2.42
C PHE A 67 -0.84 -11.37 -1.48
N ALA A 68 0.34 -10.91 -1.08
CA ALA A 68 0.50 -9.77 -0.18
C ALA A 68 -0.11 -8.49 -0.77
N SER A 69 0.14 -8.24 -2.05
CA SER A 69 -0.43 -7.08 -2.75
C SER A 69 -1.95 -7.16 -2.84
N GLY A 70 -2.50 -8.36 -3.07
CA GLY A 70 -3.94 -8.59 -3.05
C GLY A 70 -4.56 -8.40 -1.66
N PHE A 71 -3.85 -8.79 -0.61
CA PHE A 71 -4.27 -8.55 0.78
C PHE A 71 -4.35 -7.05 1.09
N PHE A 72 -3.34 -6.26 0.74
CA PHE A 72 -3.39 -4.80 0.89
C PHE A 72 -4.48 -4.16 0.00
N ALA A 73 -4.64 -4.60 -1.25
CA ALA A 73 -5.69 -4.07 -2.11
C ALA A 73 -7.12 -4.41 -1.64
N SER A 74 -7.29 -5.38 -0.73
CA SER A 74 -8.60 -5.83 -0.26
C SER A 74 -8.82 -5.61 1.25
N PHE A 75 -8.11 -6.35 2.10
CA PHE A 75 -8.29 -6.29 3.55
C PHE A 75 -7.99 -4.90 4.10
N ASP A 76 -6.89 -4.29 3.68
CA ASP A 76 -6.52 -2.94 4.15
C ASP A 76 -7.55 -1.90 3.69
N VAL A 77 -7.99 -1.94 2.43
CA VAL A 77 -9.09 -1.07 1.96
C VAL A 77 -10.38 -1.28 2.76
N VAL A 78 -10.85 -2.51 2.93
CA VAL A 78 -12.12 -2.75 3.64
C VAL A 78 -12.01 -2.38 5.12
N VAL A 79 -10.96 -2.85 5.80
CA VAL A 79 -10.85 -2.73 7.25
C VAL A 79 -10.30 -1.36 7.63
N ILE A 80 -9.20 -0.95 7.04
CA ILE A 80 -8.51 0.29 7.41
C ILE A 80 -9.17 1.51 6.76
N HIS A 81 -9.54 1.45 5.48
CA HIS A 81 -10.14 2.62 4.81
C HIS A 81 -11.62 2.76 5.10
N TRP A 82 -12.41 1.68 5.07
CA TRP A 82 -13.86 1.80 5.18
C TRP A 82 -14.37 1.67 6.63
N VAL A 83 -13.90 0.65 7.36
CA VAL A 83 -14.37 0.40 8.74
C VAL A 83 -13.74 1.39 9.72
N PHE A 84 -12.41 1.49 9.74
CA PHE A 84 -11.72 2.38 10.69
C PHE A 84 -11.50 3.80 10.18
N GLN A 85 -11.70 4.04 8.88
CA GLN A 85 -11.56 5.37 8.26
C GLN A 85 -10.21 6.05 8.55
N LEU A 86 -9.13 5.27 8.67
CA LEU A 86 -7.82 5.80 9.08
C LEU A 86 -7.11 6.57 7.95
N HIS A 87 -7.29 6.14 6.71
CA HIS A 87 -6.85 6.88 5.52
C HIS A 87 -7.63 6.43 4.28
N ARG A 88 -7.63 7.24 3.22
CA ARG A 88 -8.16 6.87 1.90
C ARG A 88 -7.04 6.74 0.89
N LEU A 89 -7.30 6.02 -0.19
CA LEU A 89 -6.33 5.90 -1.29
C LEU A 89 -6.17 7.23 -2.06
N THR A 90 -7.25 8.01 -2.16
CA THR A 90 -7.29 9.35 -2.73
C THR A 90 -8.39 10.14 -2.02
N ASP A 91 -8.19 11.45 -1.88
CA ASP A 91 -9.14 12.34 -1.19
C ASP A 91 -10.35 12.72 -2.06
N GLY A 92 -10.35 12.29 -3.33
CA GLY A 92 -11.39 12.61 -4.28
C GLY A 92 -12.58 11.64 -4.33
N PRO A 93 -13.69 12.04 -4.98
CA PRO A 93 -14.88 11.19 -5.16
C PRO A 93 -14.57 9.92 -5.97
N GLU A 94 -13.50 9.91 -6.78
CA GLU A 94 -13.07 8.73 -7.53
C GLU A 94 -12.72 7.53 -6.63
N ALA A 95 -12.35 7.76 -5.35
CA ALA A 95 -12.09 6.71 -4.38
C ALA A 95 -13.29 5.76 -4.21
N ASN A 96 -14.52 6.28 -4.34
CA ASN A 96 -15.75 5.49 -4.20
C ASN A 96 -15.93 4.45 -5.33
N ILE A 97 -15.18 4.59 -6.42
CA ILE A 97 -15.16 3.63 -7.54
C ILE A 97 -13.89 2.81 -7.49
N ILE A 98 -12.73 3.45 -7.26
CA ILE A 98 -11.43 2.79 -7.30
C ILE A 98 -11.25 1.80 -6.16
N GLU A 99 -11.63 2.17 -4.93
CA GLU A 99 -11.45 1.31 -3.76
C GLU A 99 -12.25 -0.01 -3.89
N PRO A 100 -13.56 -0.02 -4.25
CA PRO A 100 -14.26 -1.28 -4.46
C PRO A 100 -13.67 -2.14 -5.58
N VAL A 101 -13.21 -1.52 -6.67
CA VAL A 101 -12.56 -2.23 -7.78
C VAL A 101 -11.26 -2.88 -7.30
N LEU A 102 -10.44 -2.17 -6.52
CA LEU A 102 -9.22 -2.71 -5.93
C LEU A 102 -9.50 -3.87 -4.98
N VAL A 103 -10.59 -3.81 -4.18
CA VAL A 103 -10.98 -4.92 -3.31
C VAL A 103 -11.25 -6.18 -4.12
N VAL A 104 -12.04 -6.07 -5.20
CA VAL A 104 -12.36 -7.22 -6.07
C VAL A 104 -11.09 -7.78 -6.72
N ILE A 105 -10.23 -6.91 -7.25
CA ILE A 105 -8.95 -7.31 -7.86
C ILE A 105 -8.06 -7.98 -6.82
N GLY A 106 -7.96 -7.43 -5.61
CA GLY A 106 -7.15 -7.95 -4.53
C GLY A 106 -7.56 -9.35 -4.11
N ILE A 107 -8.87 -9.59 -4.00
CA ILE A 107 -9.43 -10.92 -3.74
C ILE A 107 -9.04 -11.90 -4.86
N ILE A 108 -9.19 -11.51 -6.13
CA ILE A 108 -8.81 -12.35 -7.28
C ILE A 108 -7.31 -12.68 -7.24
N MET A 109 -6.46 -11.70 -6.94
CA MET A 109 -5.01 -11.89 -6.82
C MET A 109 -4.65 -12.88 -5.72
N MET A 110 -5.27 -12.77 -4.54
CA MET A 110 -5.04 -13.70 -3.44
C MET A 110 -5.44 -15.13 -3.82
N PHE A 111 -6.62 -15.32 -4.41
CA PHE A 111 -7.06 -16.64 -4.89
C PHE A 111 -6.16 -17.20 -5.97
N TYR A 112 -5.72 -16.36 -6.92
CA TYR A 112 -4.79 -16.75 -7.97
C TYR A 112 -3.47 -17.25 -7.38
N ALA A 113 -2.87 -16.48 -6.47
CA ALA A 113 -1.59 -16.81 -5.85
C ALA A 113 -1.67 -18.14 -5.09
N LEU A 114 -2.70 -18.34 -4.27
CA LEU A 114 -2.91 -19.58 -3.53
C LEU A 114 -3.09 -20.78 -4.46
N LYS A 115 -3.92 -20.64 -5.51
CA LYS A 115 -4.17 -21.72 -6.47
C LYS A 115 -2.88 -22.12 -7.20
N LYS A 116 -2.05 -21.15 -7.57
CA LYS A 116 -0.78 -21.41 -8.25
C LYS A 116 0.26 -22.03 -7.34
N GLU A 117 0.37 -21.55 -6.11
CA GLU A 117 1.31 -22.11 -5.12
C GLU A 117 0.94 -23.54 -4.74
N ASN A 118 -0.35 -23.84 -4.54
CA ASN A 118 -0.82 -25.20 -4.26
C ASN A 118 -0.50 -26.16 -5.40
N LYS A 119 -0.68 -25.73 -6.66
CA LYS A 119 -0.30 -26.54 -7.82
C LYS A 119 1.22 -26.79 -7.85
N LEU A 120 2.02 -25.74 -7.64
CA LEU A 120 3.47 -25.86 -7.63
C LEU A 120 3.97 -26.83 -6.55
N ASN A 121 3.31 -26.88 -5.39
CA ASN A 121 3.66 -27.81 -4.32
C ASN A 121 3.15 -29.24 -4.54
N ALA A 122 2.10 -29.44 -5.33
CA ALA A 122 1.62 -30.77 -5.72
C ALA A 122 2.49 -31.40 -6.83
N ASP A 123 3.15 -30.58 -7.65
CA ASP A 123 4.04 -31.01 -8.72
C ASP A 123 5.50 -31.25 -8.24
N LYS A 124 5.81 -31.00 -6.96
CA LYS A 124 7.11 -31.26 -6.30
C LYS A 124 7.13 -32.64 -5.65
#